data_AF-A0A7Y3FZ74-F1
#
_entry.id   AF-A0A7Y3FZ74-F1
#
_cell.length_a   1.000
_cell.length_b   1.000
_cell.length_c   1.000
_cell.angle_alpha   90.00
_cell.angle_beta   90.00
_cell.angle_gamma   90.00
#
_symmetry.space_group_name_H-M   'P 1'
#
loop_
_entity.id
_entity.type
_entity.pdbx_description
1 polymer ?
#
loop_
_entity_poly.entity_id
_entity_poly.type
_entity_poly.pdbx_seq_one_letter_code
_entity_poly.pdbx_strand_id
1 'polypeptide(L)'
;MRTSGWMKRQPWFWPVKRFIKRISGKELWLKKDVEREVLEAGGWIYIPELLGSASVVYSLGVGDSVDFDMDIIHHYGLTVHAFDPTP
;
A
#
# COMPACT_ATOMS: atom_id res chain seq x y z
N MET A 1 -5.51 -23.54 15.29
CA MET A 1 -4.69 -24.75 15.03
C MET A 1 -3.22 -24.35 14.96
N ARG A 2 -2.39 -24.71 15.94
CA ARG A 2 -0.95 -24.45 15.92
C ARG A 2 -0.30 -25.49 15.00
N THR A 3 0.21 -25.08 13.85
CA THR A 3 0.95 -25.98 12.94
C THR A 3 2.40 -26.12 13.39
N SER A 4 2.97 -27.32 13.27
CA SER A 4 4.35 -27.60 13.66
C SER A 4 5.33 -26.76 12.82
N GLY A 5 6.45 -26.34 13.43
CA GLY A 5 7.44 -25.48 12.77
C GLY A 5 8.08 -26.10 11.53
N TRP A 6 8.23 -27.43 11.52
CA TRP A 6 8.75 -28.19 10.38
C TRP A 6 7.84 -28.07 9.14
N MET A 7 6.52 -28.11 9.34
CA MET A 7 5.54 -28.04 8.24
C MET A 7 5.57 -26.67 7.54
N LYS A 8 5.85 -25.58 8.29
CA LYS A 8 5.94 -24.22 7.72
C LYS A 8 7.14 -24.00 6.80
N ARG A 9 8.16 -24.86 6.87
CA ARG A 9 9.38 -24.77 6.04
C ARG A 9 9.17 -25.36 4.64
N GLN A 10 8.10 -26.12 4.45
CA GLN A 10 7.82 -26.73 3.16
C GLN A 10 7.29 -25.68 2.17
N PRO A 11 7.77 -25.64 0.91
CA PRO A 11 7.38 -24.62 -0.08
C PRO A 11 5.88 -24.57 -0.36
N TRP A 12 5.20 -25.71 -0.24
CA TRP A 12 3.76 -25.85 -0.52
C TRP A 12 2.87 -25.38 0.63
N PHE A 13 3.39 -25.25 1.85
CA PHE A 13 2.57 -24.99 3.03
C PHE A 13 1.80 -23.68 2.94
N TRP A 14 2.46 -22.58 2.53
CA TRP A 14 1.82 -21.27 2.45
C TRP A 14 0.76 -21.17 1.36
N PRO A 15 1.01 -21.63 0.11
CA PRO A 15 -0.03 -21.73 -0.91
C PRO A 15 -1.25 -22.55 -0.46
N VAL A 16 -1.05 -23.74 0.12
CA VAL A 16 -2.15 -24.62 0.56
C VAL A 16 -2.92 -24.00 1.74
N LYS A 17 -2.21 -23.47 2.74
CA LYS A 17 -2.82 -22.80 3.88
C LYS A 17 -3.68 -21.62 3.44
N ARG A 18 -3.18 -20.78 2.52
CA ARG A 18 -3.93 -19.65 1.95
C ARG A 18 -5.17 -20.14 1.21
N PHE A 19 -5.04 -21.20 0.42
CA PHE A 19 -6.19 -21.81 -0.28
C PHE A 19 -7.27 -22.28 0.71
N ILE A 20 -6.91 -23.04 1.75
CA ILE A 20 -7.85 -23.53 2.77
C ILE A 20 -8.54 -22.36 3.49
N LYS A 21 -7.79 -21.31 3.83
CA LYS A 21 -8.38 -20.13 4.46
C LYS A 21 -9.38 -19.43 3.55
N ARG A 22 -9.08 -19.33 2.25
CA ARG A 22 -9.98 -18.73 1.25
C ARG A 22 -11.27 -19.52 1.04
N ILE A 23 -11.22 -20.85 0.96
CA ILE A 23 -12.45 -21.68 0.88
C ILE A 23 -13.27 -21.60 2.16
N SER A 24 -12.64 -21.40 3.32
CA SER A 24 -13.32 -21.25 4.61
C SER A 24 -13.85 -19.83 4.88
N GLY A 25 -13.72 -18.90 3.92
CA GLY A 25 -14.13 -17.50 4.08
C GLY A 25 -13.27 -16.66 5.02
N LYS A 26 -12.13 -17.18 5.46
CA LYS A 26 -11.20 -16.49 6.39
C LYS A 26 -10.21 -15.57 5.69
N GLU A 27 -10.07 -15.68 4.38
CA GLU A 27 -9.26 -14.80 3.54
C GLU A 27 -9.98 -14.54 2.21
N LEU A 28 -9.79 -13.34 1.66
CA LEU A 28 -10.43 -12.92 0.41
C LEU A 28 -9.76 -13.53 -0.83
N TRP A 29 -10.57 -13.70 -1.88
CA TRP A 29 -10.10 -13.97 -3.23
C TRP A 29 -9.85 -12.65 -3.95
N LEU A 30 -8.67 -12.07 -3.72
CA LEU A 30 -8.30 -10.82 -4.38
C LEU A 30 -7.66 -11.11 -5.75
N LYS A 31 -8.13 -10.38 -6.76
CA LYS A 31 -7.46 -10.18 -8.04
C LYS A 31 -7.30 -8.68 -8.24
N LYS A 32 -6.39 -8.25 -9.10
CA LYS A 32 -6.35 -6.84 -9.50
C LYS A 32 -7.58 -6.56 -10.35
N ASP A 33 -8.40 -5.61 -9.92
CA ASP A 33 -9.61 -5.22 -10.66
C ASP A 33 -9.30 -4.26 -11.81
N VAL A 34 -8.25 -3.45 -11.65
CA VAL A 34 -7.81 -2.46 -12.64
C VAL A 34 -6.29 -2.53 -12.78
N GLU A 35 -5.81 -2.48 -14.02
CA GLU A 35 -4.41 -2.27 -14.34
C GLU A 35 -4.17 -0.79 -14.61
N ARG A 36 -3.26 -0.21 -13.83
CA ARG A 36 -2.82 1.19 -13.94
C ARG A 36 -1.32 1.26 -13.77
N GLU A 37 -0.73 2.21 -14.49
CA GLU A 37 0.61 2.64 -14.21
C GLU A 37 0.64 3.27 -12.82
N VAL A 38 1.66 2.90 -12.04
CA VAL A 38 1.86 3.41 -10.70
C VAL A 38 3.31 3.83 -10.55
N LEU A 39 3.54 4.91 -9.81
CA LEU A 39 4.86 5.36 -9.40
C LEU A 39 5.03 5.14 -7.90
N GLU A 40 6.29 5.04 -7.47
CA GLU A 40 6.67 4.91 -6.08
C GLU A 40 7.52 6.10 -5.66
N ALA A 41 7.16 6.75 -4.56
CA ALA A 41 7.90 7.86 -3.96
C ALA A 41 7.75 7.85 -2.44
N GLY A 42 8.86 8.03 -1.70
CA GLY A 42 8.84 8.05 -0.24
C GLY A 42 8.25 6.79 0.42
N GLY A 43 8.29 5.63 -0.26
CA GLY A 43 7.67 4.38 0.21
C GLY A 43 6.16 4.26 -0.04
N TRP A 44 5.57 5.22 -0.75
CA TRP A 44 4.16 5.22 -1.14
C TRP A 44 4.01 4.97 -2.63
N ILE A 45 2.93 4.27 -3.01
CA ILE A 45 2.58 3.99 -4.40
C ILE A 45 1.35 4.82 -4.76
N TYR A 46 1.41 5.53 -5.88
CA TYR A 46 0.32 6.37 -6.37
C TYR A 46 0.15 6.27 -7.88
N ILE A 47 -1.01 6.72 -8.37
CA ILE A 47 -1.35 6.72 -9.79
C ILE A 47 -1.06 8.13 -10.34
N PRO A 48 -0.02 8.32 -11.18
CA PRO A 48 0.43 9.64 -11.60
C PRO A 48 -0.61 10.39 -12.45
N GLU A 49 -1.41 9.66 -13.25
CA GLU A 49 -2.47 10.24 -14.09
C GLU A 49 -3.60 10.92 -13.30
N LEU A 50 -3.68 10.70 -11.99
CA LEU A 50 -4.72 11.29 -11.12
C LEU A 50 -4.24 12.54 -10.37
N LEU A 51 -2.97 12.94 -10.52
CA LEU A 51 -2.40 14.12 -9.88
C LEU A 51 -2.08 15.20 -10.92
N GLY A 52 -2.33 16.45 -10.53
CA GLY A 52 -1.97 17.63 -11.31
C GLY A 52 -1.94 18.87 -10.42
N SER A 53 -1.56 20.01 -10.99
CA SER A 53 -1.35 21.26 -10.24
C SER A 53 -2.60 21.80 -9.53
N ALA A 54 -3.80 21.43 -9.98
CA ALA A 54 -5.06 21.78 -9.34
C ALA A 54 -5.49 20.80 -8.22
N SER A 55 -4.75 19.70 -8.03
CA SER A 55 -5.06 18.72 -6.98
C SER A 55 -4.78 19.30 -5.59
N VAL A 56 -5.65 18.96 -4.64
CA VAL A 56 -5.46 19.24 -3.21
C VAL A 56 -5.25 17.91 -2.51
N VAL A 57 -4.07 17.70 -1.94
CA VAL A 57 -3.69 16.45 -1.27
C VAL A 57 -3.71 16.65 0.24
N TYR A 58 -4.32 15.72 0.95
CA TYR A 58 -4.30 15.67 2.42
C TYR A 58 -3.40 14.52 2.86
N SER A 59 -2.29 14.85 3.51
CA SER A 59 -1.33 13.87 4.01
C SER A 59 -1.47 13.75 5.52
N LEU A 60 -1.90 12.58 5.98
CA LEU A 60 -2.23 12.31 7.37
C LEU A 60 -1.22 11.35 7.99
N GLY A 61 -0.62 11.73 9.11
CA GLY A 61 0.37 10.92 9.82
C GLY A 61 1.73 10.88 9.12
N VAL A 62 2.27 12.05 8.76
CA VAL A 62 3.59 12.17 8.10
C VAL A 62 4.73 11.58 8.93
N GLY A 63 4.67 11.71 10.26
CA GLY A 63 5.66 11.13 11.16
C GLY A 63 7.09 11.58 10.80
N ASP A 64 7.96 10.61 10.54
CA ASP A 64 9.40 10.85 10.38
C ASP A 64 9.84 11.20 8.95
N SER A 65 8.96 11.14 7.94
CA SER A 65 9.31 11.46 6.55
C SER A 65 8.19 12.14 5.79
N VAL A 66 8.58 13.16 5.01
CA VAL A 66 7.73 13.89 4.06
C VAL A 66 8.23 13.71 2.62
N ASP A 67 9.04 12.67 2.36
CA ASP A 67 9.69 12.49 1.06
C ASP A 67 8.66 12.31 -0.06
N PHE A 68 7.56 11.60 0.22
CA PHE A 68 6.45 11.45 -0.71
C PHE A 68 5.79 12.81 -1.01
N ASP A 69 5.47 13.58 0.03
CA ASP A 69 4.84 14.89 -0.10
C ASP A 69 5.69 15.84 -0.93
N MET A 70 6.99 15.91 -0.62
CA MET A 70 7.93 16.77 -1.34
C MET A 70 8.08 16.35 -2.81
N ASP A 71 8.12 15.04 -3.09
CA ASP A 71 8.21 14.53 -4.46
C ASP A 71 7.01 14.95 -5.30
N ILE A 72 5.78 14.75 -4.79
CA ILE A 72 4.57 15.13 -5.54
C ILE A 72 4.39 16.65 -5.64
N ILE A 73 4.82 17.43 -4.65
CA ILE A 73 4.83 18.89 -4.73
C ILE A 73 5.76 19.34 -5.86
N HIS A 74 6.99 18.80 -5.90
CA HIS A 74 7.96 19.20 -6.92
C HIS A 74 7.58 18.72 -8.32
N HIS A 75 7.04 17.51 -8.44
CA HIS A 75 6.72 16.93 -9.74
C HIS A 75 5.45 17.53 -10.36
N TYR A 76 4.43 17.82 -9.56
CA TYR A 76 3.11 18.24 -10.05
C TYR A 76 2.77 19.71 -9.76
N GLY A 77 3.55 20.40 -8.91
CA GLY A 77 3.27 21.79 -8.52
C GLY A 77 1.95 21.94 -7.75
N LEU A 78 1.54 20.89 -7.03
CA LEU A 78 0.28 20.83 -6.31
C LEU A 78 0.42 21.26 -4.85
N THR A 79 -0.72 21.42 -4.16
CA THR A 79 -0.75 21.76 -2.73
C THR A 79 -0.97 20.50 -1.89
N VAL A 80 -0.10 20.29 -0.90
CA VAL A 80 -0.26 19.26 0.13
C VAL A 80 -0.54 19.92 1.48
N HIS A 81 -1.59 19.47 2.15
CA HIS A 81 -1.87 19.76 3.55
C HIS A 81 -1.42 18.58 4.41
N ALA A 82 -0.30 18.72 5.09
CA ALA A 82 0.25 17.72 5.98
C ALA A 82 -0.25 17.88 7.42
N PHE A 83 -0.62 16.77 8.04
CA PHE A 83 -1.09 16.71 9.42
C PHE A 83 -0.35 15.60 10.15
N ASP A 84 0.38 15.95 11.21
CA ASP A 84 0.93 14.98 12.15
C ASP A 84 0.19 15.11 13.49
N PRO A 85 -0.60 14.11 13.90
CA PRO A 85 -1.26 14.12 15.20
C PRO A 85 -0.33 13.67 16.35
N THR A 86 0.93 13.34 16.06
CA THR A 86 1.92 12.95 17.08
C THR A 86 2.32 14.17 17.93
N PRO A 87 2.22 14.10 19.27
CA PRO A 87 2.58 15.21 20.17
C PRO A 87 4.08 15.57 20.17
#